data_AF-A0A0G1MFU2-F1
#
_entry.id   AF-A0A0G1MFU2-F1
#
_cell.length_a   1.000
_cell.length_b   1.000
_cell.length_c   1.000
_cell.angle_alpha   90.00
_cell.angle_beta   90.00
_cell.angle_gamma   90.00
#
_symmetry.space_group_name_H-M   'P 1'
#
loop_
_entity.id
_entity.type
_entity.pdbx_description
1 polymer ?
#
loop_
_entity_poly.entity_id
_entity_poly.type
_entity_poly.pdbx_seq_one_letter_code
_entity_poly.pdbx_strand_id
1 'polypeptide(L)'
;MPCFAYAQSAGKNPAELARAIAESGVVASEWVSAVNAAGPYVNFVLKGDALARVLFAALKKPALFGTNDFGKGERVMIEYPSPNTHKEFHIGHVRNVCLGVALTHLYEASGFKMAQVDYTNDLGSHVAKCLWALMKFHKGEKPPRGREARWLGAVYAEGAQKLEAHPEYAPEVSEVLQKLESRDKVVHTLWKKTRAWSIKGMNGYLKELGARYKREFFENEVKDEGKKIVAELLKKGIAKKSQGAVIIDMEAQGFGIMLLLKSDGTGLYSTSDLALARKKFKLFKIDRSINITDVRQSLYFKQLFHALALSGFTQKMTHIGYEFVRLPEGAMASRTGRVILYEDMRDEIIEAAAEETKKRH
;
A
#
# COMPACT_ATOMS: atom_id res chain seq x y z
N MET A 1 -27.74 -21.45 6.98
CA MET A 1 -26.52 -21.97 7.64
C MET A 1 -26.26 -23.40 7.19
N PRO A 2 -25.08 -23.70 6.60
CA PRO A 2 -24.71 -25.07 6.23
C PRO A 2 -24.33 -25.91 7.45
N CYS A 3 -24.77 -27.16 7.52
CA CYS A 3 -24.52 -28.04 8.68
C CYS A 3 -23.31 -28.99 8.54
N PHE A 4 -22.59 -29.00 7.41
CA PHE A 4 -21.54 -30.00 7.13
C PHE A 4 -20.44 -30.09 8.20
N ALA A 5 -19.78 -28.97 8.52
CA ALA A 5 -18.69 -28.95 9.50
C ALA A 5 -19.16 -29.30 10.93
N TYR A 6 -20.38 -28.87 11.28
CA TYR A 6 -20.98 -29.12 12.59
C TYR A 6 -21.44 -30.58 12.74
N ALA A 7 -21.97 -31.16 11.66
CA ALA A 7 -22.44 -32.54 11.63
C ALA A 7 -21.30 -33.54 11.77
N GLN A 8 -20.15 -33.25 11.16
CA GLN A 8 -18.92 -34.03 11.35
C GLN A 8 -18.49 -34.04 12.82
N SER A 9 -18.48 -32.87 13.47
CA SER A 9 -18.13 -32.75 14.90
C SER A 9 -19.15 -33.43 15.83
N ALA A 10 -20.42 -33.47 15.43
CA ALA A 10 -21.50 -34.07 16.18
C ALA A 10 -21.73 -35.57 15.88
N GLY A 11 -20.98 -36.16 14.94
CA GLY A 11 -21.18 -37.55 14.50
C GLY A 11 -22.56 -37.81 13.88
N LYS A 12 -23.19 -36.79 13.27
CA LYS A 12 -24.54 -36.87 12.71
C LYS A 12 -24.52 -36.69 11.20
N ASN A 13 -25.58 -37.16 10.53
CA ASN A 13 -25.83 -36.77 9.15
C ASN A 13 -26.15 -35.25 9.09
N PRO A 14 -25.61 -34.47 8.13
CA PRO A 14 -25.88 -33.04 8.02
C PRO A 14 -27.37 -32.66 7.89
N ALA A 15 -28.18 -33.46 7.21
CA ALA A 15 -29.62 -33.23 7.09
C ALA A 15 -30.37 -33.56 8.39
N GLU A 16 -29.93 -34.59 9.13
CA GLU A 16 -30.48 -34.89 10.46
C GLU A 16 -30.13 -33.79 11.46
N LEU A 17 -28.90 -33.26 11.43
CA LEU A 17 -28.51 -32.12 12.26
C LEU A 17 -29.33 -30.88 11.91
N ALA A 18 -29.52 -30.57 10.62
CA ALA A 18 -30.33 -29.44 10.19
C ALA A 18 -31.79 -29.56 10.68
N ARG A 19 -32.39 -30.76 10.56
CA ARG A 19 -33.74 -31.04 11.06
C ARG A 19 -33.81 -30.87 12.58
N ALA A 20 -32.88 -31.46 13.31
CA ALA A 20 -32.82 -31.34 14.77
C ALA A 20 -32.68 -29.88 15.23
N ILE A 21 -31.89 -29.05 14.52
CA ILE A 21 -31.77 -27.62 14.83
C ILE A 21 -33.09 -26.89 14.54
N ALA A 22 -33.76 -27.16 13.41
CA ALA A 22 -35.03 -26.53 13.09
C ALA A 22 -36.15 -26.90 14.09
N GLU A 23 -36.17 -28.15 14.56
CA GLU A 23 -37.16 -28.67 15.51
C GLU A 23 -36.83 -28.34 16.98
N SER A 24 -35.62 -27.86 17.27
CA SER A 24 -35.15 -27.59 18.65
C SER A 24 -35.94 -26.49 19.40
N GLY A 25 -36.87 -25.80 18.72
CA GLY A 25 -37.66 -24.74 19.34
C GLY A 25 -36.93 -23.40 19.49
N VAL A 26 -35.75 -23.24 18.88
CA VAL A 26 -34.94 -21.99 18.85
C VAL A 26 -35.59 -20.89 17.97
N VAL A 27 -36.91 -20.91 17.84
CA VAL A 27 -37.67 -20.07 16.90
C VAL A 27 -38.05 -18.72 17.51
N ALA A 28 -38.15 -18.58 18.84
CA ALA A 28 -38.64 -17.36 19.47
C ALA A 28 -37.50 -16.39 19.87
N SER A 29 -36.85 -15.76 18.90
CA SER A 29 -36.07 -14.55 19.17
C SER A 29 -36.84 -13.30 18.73
N GLU A 30 -36.36 -12.12 19.12
CA GLU A 30 -36.90 -10.85 18.63
C GLU A 30 -36.72 -10.67 17.11
N TRP A 31 -35.84 -11.46 16.47
CA TRP A 31 -35.42 -11.31 15.08
C TRP A 31 -35.99 -12.38 14.13
N VAL A 32 -36.21 -13.59 14.62
CA VAL A 32 -36.53 -14.77 13.79
C VAL A 32 -38.00 -15.16 13.97
N SER A 33 -38.72 -15.39 12.87
CA SER A 33 -40.12 -15.84 12.85
C SER A 33 -40.26 -17.34 12.64
N ALA A 34 -39.32 -17.95 11.90
CA ALA A 34 -39.31 -19.37 11.62
C ALA A 34 -37.88 -19.88 11.38
N VAL A 35 -37.65 -21.14 11.71
CA VAL A 35 -36.42 -21.87 11.40
C VAL A 35 -36.81 -23.13 10.64
N ASN A 36 -36.31 -23.28 9.42
CA ASN A 36 -36.67 -24.37 8.52
C ASN A 36 -35.44 -25.18 8.14
N ALA A 37 -35.55 -26.50 8.13
CA ALA A 37 -34.53 -27.36 7.52
C ALA A 37 -34.78 -27.48 6.01
N ALA A 38 -33.72 -27.35 5.21
CA ALA A 38 -33.74 -27.56 3.76
C ALA A 38 -32.53 -28.42 3.38
N GLY A 39 -32.73 -29.74 3.38
CA GLY A 39 -31.62 -30.70 3.23
C GLY A 39 -30.55 -30.48 4.33
N PRO A 40 -29.26 -30.31 3.98
CA PRO A 40 -28.18 -30.08 4.95
C PRO A 40 -28.06 -28.63 5.43
N TYR A 41 -29.08 -27.79 5.20
CA TYR A 41 -29.09 -26.37 5.57
C TYR A 41 -30.20 -26.05 6.58
N VAL A 42 -29.92 -25.09 7.45
CA VAL A 42 -30.90 -24.43 8.31
C VAL A 42 -31.15 -23.02 7.78
N ASN A 43 -32.39 -22.71 7.43
CA ASN A 43 -32.85 -21.41 6.95
C ASN A 43 -33.56 -20.66 8.08
N PHE A 44 -33.19 -19.40 8.28
CA PHE A 44 -33.82 -18.52 9.26
C PHE A 44 -34.68 -17.49 8.53
N VAL A 45 -35.95 -17.39 8.90
CA VAL A 45 -36.86 -16.37 8.38
C VAL A 45 -36.89 -15.21 9.36
N LEU A 46 -36.62 -13.99 8.89
CA LEU A 46 -36.61 -12.80 9.73
C LEU A 46 -38.03 -12.24 9.91
N LYS A 47 -38.32 -11.67 11.08
CA LYS A 47 -39.57 -10.98 11.35
C LYS A 47 -39.61 -9.63 10.63
N GLY A 48 -40.73 -9.33 9.97
CA GLY A 48 -40.90 -8.07 9.24
C GLY A 48 -40.87 -6.83 10.15
N ASP A 49 -41.46 -6.90 11.35
CA ASP A 49 -41.42 -5.81 12.33
C ASP A 49 -39.99 -5.56 12.84
N ALA A 50 -39.17 -6.61 13.00
CA ALA A 50 -37.76 -6.47 13.36
C ALA A 50 -36.95 -5.75 12.28
N LEU A 51 -37.18 -6.07 11.00
CA LEU A 51 -36.56 -5.36 9.88
C LEU A 51 -37.02 -3.89 9.81
N ALA A 52 -38.32 -3.64 10.03
CA ALA A 52 -38.86 -2.29 10.06
C ALA A 52 -38.22 -1.44 11.17
N ARG A 53 -37.96 -2.01 12.37
CA ARG A 53 -37.25 -1.32 13.45
C ARG A 53 -35.86 -0.86 13.01
N VAL A 54 -35.10 -1.70 12.30
CA VAL A 54 -33.78 -1.33 11.75
C VAL A 54 -33.90 -0.20 10.74
N LEU A 55 -34.87 -0.29 9.82
CA LEU A 55 -35.10 0.76 8.82
C LEU A 55 -35.46 2.11 9.47
N PHE A 56 -36.38 2.13 10.43
CA PHE A 56 -36.75 3.37 11.11
C PHE A 56 -35.60 3.95 11.94
N ALA A 57 -34.78 3.10 12.57
CA ALA A 57 -33.56 3.56 13.24
C ALA A 57 -32.57 4.18 12.25
N ALA A 58 -32.41 3.57 11.07
CA ALA A 58 -31.57 4.09 9.99
C ALA A 58 -32.09 5.44 9.46
N LEU A 59 -33.39 5.58 9.24
CA LEU A 59 -33.99 6.85 8.77
C LEU A 59 -33.87 7.99 9.80
N LYS A 60 -33.89 7.67 11.11
CA LYS A 60 -33.67 8.66 12.17
C LYS A 60 -32.21 9.13 12.25
N LYS A 61 -31.25 8.26 11.89
CA LYS A 61 -29.81 8.54 11.95
C LYS A 61 -29.10 7.99 10.70
N PRO A 62 -29.38 8.55 9.50
CA PRO A 62 -28.91 7.96 8.24
C PRO A 62 -27.38 7.91 8.15
N ALA A 63 -26.69 8.88 8.74
CA ALA A 63 -25.23 8.91 8.79
C ALA A 63 -24.58 7.78 9.61
N LEU A 64 -25.33 7.11 10.49
CA LEU A 64 -24.83 6.00 11.31
C LEU A 64 -25.23 4.62 10.78
N PHE A 65 -26.09 4.57 9.76
CA PHE A 65 -26.51 3.30 9.19
C PHE A 65 -25.31 2.53 8.62
N GLY A 66 -25.21 1.24 8.95
CA GLY A 66 -24.09 0.40 8.53
C GLY A 66 -22.81 0.58 9.36
N THR A 67 -22.79 1.45 10.36
CA THR A 67 -21.65 1.58 11.30
C THR A 67 -21.79 0.62 12.48
N ASN A 68 -20.67 0.29 13.12
CA ASN A 68 -20.60 -0.55 14.32
C ASN A 68 -19.38 -0.16 15.18
N ASP A 69 -19.26 -0.76 16.36
CA ASP A 69 -18.19 -0.52 17.33
C ASP A 69 -17.22 -1.70 17.46
N PHE A 70 -17.17 -2.60 16.47
CA PHE A 70 -16.35 -3.83 16.48
C PHE A 70 -14.87 -3.54 16.79
N GLY A 71 -14.35 -2.44 16.26
CA GLY A 71 -12.97 -2.01 16.46
C GLY A 71 -12.66 -1.48 17.85
N LYS A 72 -13.67 -1.16 18.67
CA LYS A 72 -13.53 -0.71 20.07
C LYS A 72 -12.48 0.40 20.28
N GLY A 73 -12.32 1.29 19.29
CA GLY A 73 -11.35 2.39 19.33
C GLY A 73 -9.88 1.98 19.15
N GLU A 74 -9.60 0.74 18.71
CA GLU A 74 -8.25 0.29 18.36
C GLU A 74 -7.63 1.20 17.30
N ARG A 75 -6.35 1.57 17.50
CA ARG A 75 -5.61 2.47 16.62
C ARG A 75 -4.93 1.67 15.53
N VAL A 76 -5.37 1.89 14.29
CA VAL A 76 -4.88 1.15 13.13
C VAL A 76 -4.21 2.13 12.19
N MET A 77 -2.96 1.83 11.83
CA MET A 77 -2.29 2.54 10.75
C MET A 77 -2.53 1.82 9.43
N ILE A 78 -2.73 2.59 8.37
CA ILE A 78 -2.81 2.08 7.00
C ILE A 78 -1.85 2.89 6.12
N GLU A 79 -0.98 2.19 5.40
CA GLU A 79 0.09 2.76 4.58
C GLU A 79 -0.22 2.56 3.10
N TYR A 80 -0.39 3.67 2.38
CA TYR A 80 -0.62 3.72 0.93
C TYR A 80 -0.43 5.15 0.37
N PRO A 81 -0.21 5.33 -0.95
CA PRO A 81 0.17 4.31 -1.93
C PRO A 81 1.69 4.09 -2.00
N SER A 82 2.49 4.82 -1.21
CA SER A 82 3.95 4.75 -1.18
C SER A 82 4.60 5.00 -2.56
N PRO A 83 4.30 6.16 -3.19
CA PRO A 83 4.75 6.42 -4.55
C PRO A 83 6.25 6.71 -4.59
N ASN A 84 6.82 6.60 -5.79
CA ASN A 84 8.19 7.04 -6.06
C ASN A 84 8.17 8.48 -6.58
N THR A 85 8.97 9.37 -5.99
CA THR A 85 9.23 10.69 -6.58
C THR A 85 9.96 10.54 -7.94
N HIS A 86 9.97 11.61 -8.74
CA HIS A 86 10.68 11.64 -10.04
C HIS A 86 10.21 10.58 -11.04
N LYS A 87 9.04 9.97 -10.83
CA LYS A 87 8.34 9.10 -11.76
C LYS A 87 6.93 9.61 -11.96
N GLU A 88 6.28 9.17 -13.03
CA GLU A 88 4.88 9.52 -13.23
C GLU A 88 3.92 8.86 -12.23
N PHE A 89 2.79 9.53 -12.00
CA PHE A 89 1.67 8.98 -11.26
C PHE A 89 0.64 8.38 -12.24
N HIS A 90 0.65 7.06 -12.38
CA HIS A 90 -0.19 6.32 -13.31
C HIS A 90 -1.38 5.58 -12.65
N ILE A 91 -2.28 5.03 -13.45
CA ILE A 91 -3.50 4.29 -13.03
C ILE A 91 -3.24 3.15 -12.03
N GLY A 92 -2.05 2.55 -12.07
CA GLY A 92 -1.63 1.54 -11.09
C GLY A 92 -1.62 2.06 -9.65
N HIS A 93 -1.26 3.34 -9.44
CA HIS A 93 -1.35 3.98 -8.12
C HIS A 93 -2.80 4.26 -7.72
N VAL A 94 -3.66 4.61 -8.68
CA VAL A 94 -5.09 4.88 -8.43
C VAL A 94 -5.76 3.67 -7.79
N ARG A 95 -5.47 2.46 -8.27
CA ARG A 95 -5.97 1.22 -7.65
C ARG A 95 -5.58 1.10 -6.18
N ASN A 96 -4.32 1.40 -5.84
CA ASN A 96 -3.83 1.36 -4.47
C ASN A 96 -4.56 2.42 -3.61
N VAL A 97 -4.63 3.66 -4.10
CA VAL A 97 -5.27 4.77 -3.40
C VAL A 97 -6.75 4.47 -3.13
N CYS A 98 -7.50 4.03 -4.14
CA CYS A 98 -8.92 3.71 -3.97
C CYS A 98 -9.14 2.58 -2.96
N LEU A 99 -8.29 1.54 -2.97
CA LEU A 99 -8.35 0.46 -1.99
C LEU A 99 -8.04 0.99 -0.57
N GLY A 100 -6.99 1.80 -0.42
CA GLY A 100 -6.62 2.40 0.86
C GLY A 100 -7.70 3.33 1.43
N VAL A 101 -8.31 4.16 0.59
CA VAL A 101 -9.42 5.04 0.97
C VAL A 101 -10.66 4.23 1.36
N ALA A 102 -11.03 3.21 0.59
CA ALA A 102 -12.17 2.36 0.90
C ALA A 102 -11.98 1.60 2.22
N LEU A 103 -10.81 0.99 2.42
CA LEU A 103 -10.49 0.29 3.67
C LEU A 103 -10.45 1.24 4.87
N THR A 104 -9.93 2.45 4.68
CA THR A 104 -9.97 3.50 5.70
C THR A 104 -11.39 3.78 6.15
N HIS A 105 -12.30 4.06 5.21
CA HIS A 105 -13.70 4.36 5.55
C HIS A 105 -14.40 3.16 6.19
N LEU A 106 -14.12 1.93 5.75
CA LEU A 106 -14.69 0.73 6.34
C LEU A 106 -14.24 0.52 7.80
N TYR A 107 -12.96 0.76 8.09
CA TYR A 107 -12.43 0.67 9.45
C TYR A 107 -12.97 1.80 10.33
N GLU A 108 -13.02 3.05 9.83
CA GLU A 108 -13.62 4.17 10.57
C GLU A 108 -15.11 3.88 10.90
N ALA A 109 -15.87 3.38 9.93
CA ALA A 109 -17.27 2.97 10.12
C ALA A 109 -17.43 1.77 11.08
N SER A 110 -16.38 0.99 11.31
CA SER A 110 -16.37 -0.13 12.27
C SER A 110 -15.76 0.26 13.64
N GLY A 111 -15.59 1.56 13.91
CA GLY A 111 -15.16 2.05 15.21
C GLY A 111 -13.65 2.01 15.48
N PHE A 112 -12.82 1.84 14.44
CA PHE A 112 -11.36 1.94 14.56
C PHE A 112 -10.87 3.40 14.50
N LYS A 113 -9.77 3.71 15.18
CA LYS A 113 -9.08 4.99 15.09
C LYS A 113 -8.01 4.92 14.02
N MET A 114 -8.31 5.41 12.83
CA MET A 114 -7.41 5.31 11.69
C MET A 114 -6.30 6.37 11.69
N ALA A 115 -5.08 5.93 11.36
CA ALA A 115 -3.95 6.77 11.00
C ALA A 115 -3.45 6.39 9.61
N GLN A 116 -3.85 7.13 8.60
CA GLN A 116 -3.40 6.94 7.23
C GLN A 116 -2.03 7.60 7.07
N VAL A 117 -1.09 6.91 6.45
CA VAL A 117 0.24 7.44 6.17
C VAL A 117 0.67 7.10 4.76
N ASP A 118 1.53 7.91 4.20
CA ASP A 118 2.22 7.62 2.94
C ASP A 118 3.71 7.40 3.21
N TYR A 119 4.34 6.48 2.49
CA TYR A 119 5.78 6.23 2.54
C TYR A 119 6.42 6.50 1.18
N THR A 120 6.72 7.77 0.93
CA THR A 120 7.21 8.22 -0.36
C THR A 120 8.68 7.90 -0.53
N ASN A 121 9.04 7.17 -1.59
CA ASN A 121 10.45 6.96 -1.90
C ASN A 121 11.05 8.17 -2.65
N ASP A 122 11.86 8.93 -1.93
CA ASP A 122 12.56 10.11 -2.40
C ASP A 122 14.07 9.91 -2.65
N LEU A 123 14.56 8.66 -2.61
CA LEU A 123 15.96 8.32 -2.85
C LEU A 123 16.13 7.09 -3.76
N GLY A 124 17.35 6.88 -4.24
CA GLY A 124 17.74 5.68 -4.96
C GLY A 124 17.88 5.88 -6.46
N SER A 125 18.02 4.77 -7.19
CA SER A 125 18.48 4.79 -8.58
C SER A 125 17.53 5.51 -9.53
N HIS A 126 16.21 5.49 -9.30
CA HIS A 126 15.27 6.20 -10.18
C HIS A 126 15.41 7.72 -10.05
N VAL A 127 15.60 8.22 -8.82
CA VAL A 127 15.89 9.63 -8.57
C VAL A 127 17.19 10.02 -9.25
N ALA A 128 18.26 9.22 -9.06
CA ALA A 128 19.55 9.48 -9.68
C ALA A 128 19.47 9.53 -11.22
N LYS A 129 18.73 8.60 -11.85
CA LYS A 129 18.49 8.62 -13.30
C LYS A 129 17.79 9.89 -13.77
N CYS A 130 16.74 10.33 -13.06
CA CYS A 130 16.03 11.57 -13.39
C CYS A 130 16.95 12.79 -13.26
N LEU A 131 17.71 12.89 -12.15
CA LEU A 131 18.64 13.99 -11.93
C LEU A 131 19.77 14.02 -12.97
N TRP A 132 20.32 12.85 -13.31
CA TRP A 132 21.31 12.70 -14.38
C TRP A 132 20.77 13.20 -15.71
N ALA A 133 19.57 12.75 -16.10
CA ALA A 133 18.95 13.17 -17.36
C ALA A 133 18.66 14.68 -17.39
N LEU A 134 18.18 15.26 -16.27
CA LEU A 134 18.01 16.70 -16.13
C LEU A 134 19.33 17.46 -16.33
N MET A 135 20.41 16.99 -15.70
CA MET A 135 21.71 17.64 -15.75
C MET A 135 22.38 17.53 -17.12
N LYS A 136 22.16 16.41 -17.83
CA LYS A 136 22.81 16.09 -19.09
C LYS A 136 22.05 16.61 -20.31
N PHE A 137 20.73 16.42 -20.36
CA PHE A 137 19.92 16.67 -21.55
C PHE A 137 18.99 17.89 -21.41
N HIS A 138 18.57 18.25 -20.19
CA HIS A 138 17.64 19.37 -19.96
C HIS A 138 18.28 20.53 -19.18
N LYS A 139 19.59 20.72 -19.33
CA LYS A 139 20.33 21.72 -18.56
C LYS A 139 19.85 23.12 -18.93
N GLY A 140 19.26 23.82 -17.95
CA GLY A 140 18.74 25.18 -18.12
C GLY A 140 17.29 25.26 -18.58
N GLU A 141 16.66 24.13 -18.90
CA GLU A 141 15.23 24.09 -19.20
C GLU A 141 14.39 24.35 -17.95
N LYS A 142 13.18 24.85 -18.17
CA LYS A 142 12.18 25.06 -17.12
C LYS A 142 10.99 24.13 -17.39
N PRO A 143 10.45 23.46 -16.35
CA PRO A 143 9.23 22.70 -16.53
C PRO A 143 8.07 23.60 -16.95
N PRO A 144 7.09 23.07 -17.71
CA PRO A 144 5.82 23.76 -17.91
C PRO A 144 5.15 24.03 -16.56
N ARG A 145 4.68 25.27 -16.38
CA ARG A 145 4.08 25.74 -15.12
C ARG A 145 2.87 24.88 -14.75
N GLY A 146 2.85 24.36 -13.52
CA GLY A 146 1.76 23.51 -13.02
C GLY A 146 1.81 22.04 -13.49
N ARG A 147 2.79 21.68 -14.33
CA ARG A 147 2.99 20.31 -14.84
C ARG A 147 4.39 19.79 -14.51
N GLU A 148 5.01 20.32 -13.45
CA GLU A 148 6.39 20.02 -13.07
C GLU A 148 6.58 18.54 -12.75
N ALA A 149 5.64 17.91 -12.04
CA ALA A 149 5.69 16.49 -11.71
C ALA A 149 5.60 15.59 -12.96
N ARG A 150 4.70 15.93 -13.90
CA ARG A 150 4.55 15.23 -15.18
C ARG A 150 5.83 15.33 -16.01
N TRP A 151 6.40 16.54 -16.09
CA TRP A 151 7.65 16.76 -16.81
C TRP A 151 8.80 15.94 -16.22
N LEU A 152 8.93 15.89 -14.89
CA LEU A 152 9.93 15.04 -14.24
C LEU A 152 9.76 13.55 -14.57
N GLY A 153 8.52 13.06 -14.62
CA GLY A 153 8.22 11.69 -15.06
C GLY A 153 8.70 11.43 -16.49
N ALA A 154 8.44 12.37 -17.41
CA ALA A 154 8.91 12.28 -18.79
C ALA A 154 10.45 12.28 -18.88
N VAL A 155 11.13 13.17 -18.15
CA VAL A 155 12.60 13.23 -18.10
C VAL A 155 13.19 11.93 -17.51
N TYR A 156 12.54 11.33 -16.51
CA TYR A 156 12.93 10.02 -16.01
C TYR A 156 12.79 8.92 -17.07
N ALA A 157 11.67 8.88 -17.79
CA ALA A 157 11.43 7.89 -18.83
C ALA A 157 12.48 8.03 -19.96
N GLU A 158 12.74 9.25 -20.41
CA GLU A 158 13.79 9.55 -21.38
C GLU A 158 15.17 9.09 -20.88
N GLY A 159 15.53 9.46 -19.65
CA GLY A 159 16.79 9.05 -19.05
C GLY A 159 16.93 7.53 -18.93
N ALA A 160 15.85 6.84 -18.57
CA ALA A 160 15.84 5.39 -18.49
C ALA A 160 16.04 4.73 -19.87
N GLN A 161 15.37 5.24 -20.91
CA GLN A 161 15.52 4.75 -22.28
C GLN A 161 16.92 5.00 -22.83
N LYS A 162 17.47 6.20 -22.62
CA LYS A 162 18.84 6.53 -23.04
C LYS A 162 19.87 5.65 -22.36
N LEU A 163 19.72 5.37 -21.06
CA LEU A 163 20.62 4.47 -20.35
C LEU A 163 20.51 3.01 -20.84
N GLU A 164 19.32 2.56 -21.23
CA GLU A 164 19.11 1.23 -21.81
C GLU A 164 19.74 1.11 -23.21
N ALA A 165 19.63 2.16 -24.03
CA ALA A 165 20.24 2.23 -25.35
C ALA A 165 21.77 2.46 -25.30
N HIS A 166 22.26 3.14 -24.27
CA HIS A 166 23.66 3.53 -24.08
C HIS A 166 24.16 3.11 -22.68
N PRO A 167 24.51 1.81 -22.49
CA PRO A 167 25.00 1.30 -21.22
C PRO A 167 26.26 2.01 -20.71
N GLU A 168 27.03 2.66 -21.58
CA GLU A 168 28.19 3.48 -21.25
C GLU A 168 27.87 4.67 -20.33
N TYR A 169 26.60 5.06 -20.21
CA TYR A 169 26.15 6.09 -19.26
C TYR A 169 25.96 5.59 -17.83
N ALA A 170 26.07 4.28 -17.57
CA ALA A 170 25.90 3.71 -16.23
C ALA A 170 26.84 4.29 -15.16
N PRO A 171 28.13 4.59 -15.45
CA PRO A 171 29.02 5.25 -14.49
C PRO A 171 28.54 6.65 -14.10
N GLU A 172 28.00 7.43 -15.05
CA GLU A 172 27.51 8.79 -14.77
C GLU A 172 26.29 8.77 -13.84
N VAL A 173 25.35 7.85 -14.08
CA VAL A 173 24.17 7.66 -13.20
C VAL A 173 24.60 7.21 -11.81
N SER A 174 25.62 6.33 -11.73
CA SER A 174 26.18 5.85 -10.47
C SER A 174 26.85 6.97 -9.69
N GLU A 175 27.57 7.87 -10.37
CA GLU A 175 28.17 9.07 -9.78
C GLU A 175 27.10 10.01 -9.21
N VAL A 176 25.99 10.24 -9.95
CA VAL A 176 24.86 11.05 -9.46
C VAL A 176 24.21 10.40 -8.23
N LEU A 177 24.05 9.07 -8.22
CA LEU A 177 23.54 8.35 -7.06
C LEU A 177 24.46 8.50 -5.85
N GLN A 178 25.76 8.34 -6.03
CA GLN A 178 26.75 8.51 -4.97
C GLN A 178 26.71 9.94 -4.40
N LYS A 179 26.66 10.96 -5.27
CA LYS A 179 26.54 12.36 -4.88
C LYS A 179 25.23 12.67 -4.15
N LEU A 180 24.13 12.02 -4.56
CA LEU A 180 22.84 12.13 -3.89
C LEU A 180 22.93 11.57 -2.46
N GLU A 181 23.50 10.38 -2.29
CA GLU A 181 23.66 9.74 -0.98
C GLU A 181 24.66 10.47 -0.07
N SER A 182 25.74 11.02 -0.63
CA SER A 182 26.72 11.82 0.10
C SER A 182 26.28 13.26 0.37
N ARG A 183 25.05 13.63 -0.04
CA ARG A 183 24.48 14.98 0.08
C ARG A 183 25.37 16.07 -0.53
N ASP A 184 25.96 15.79 -1.70
CA ASP A 184 26.69 16.78 -2.48
C ASP A 184 25.86 18.06 -2.69
N LYS A 185 26.48 19.23 -2.54
CA LYS A 185 25.75 20.51 -2.55
C LYS A 185 24.97 20.73 -3.84
N VAL A 186 25.54 20.37 -4.99
CA VAL A 186 24.93 20.63 -6.30
C VAL A 186 23.78 19.67 -6.55
N VAL A 187 24.06 18.36 -6.45
CA VAL A 187 23.05 17.32 -6.70
C VAL A 187 21.91 17.40 -5.68
N HIS A 188 22.21 17.65 -4.41
CA HIS A 188 21.20 17.72 -3.36
C HIS A 188 20.34 18.99 -3.45
N THR A 189 20.87 20.11 -3.96
CA THR A 189 20.07 21.32 -4.24
C THR A 189 19.08 21.06 -5.36
N LEU A 190 19.53 20.40 -6.45
CA LEU A 190 18.65 20.01 -7.53
C LEU A 190 17.58 19.02 -7.04
N TRP A 191 17.99 17.98 -6.32
CA TRP A 191 17.10 16.99 -5.71
C TRP A 191 16.00 17.63 -4.84
N LYS A 192 16.35 18.55 -3.92
CA LYS A 192 15.35 19.22 -3.09
C LYS A 192 14.28 19.93 -3.93
N LYS A 193 14.70 20.63 -4.98
CA LYS A 193 13.82 21.37 -5.89
C LYS A 193 12.90 20.44 -6.66
N THR A 194 13.45 19.41 -7.30
CA THR A 194 12.69 18.47 -8.15
C THR A 194 11.81 17.55 -7.32
N ARG A 195 12.28 17.11 -6.15
CA ARG A 195 11.48 16.39 -5.15
C ARG A 195 10.24 17.18 -4.74
N ALA A 196 10.39 18.48 -4.46
CA ALA A 196 9.26 19.33 -4.10
C ALA A 196 8.21 19.42 -5.23
N TRP A 197 8.64 19.44 -6.49
CA TRP A 197 7.73 19.38 -7.63
C TRP A 197 6.96 18.07 -7.70
N SER A 198 7.65 16.92 -7.58
CA SER A 198 6.99 15.61 -7.56
C SER A 198 5.95 15.52 -6.44
N ILE A 199 6.34 15.87 -5.21
CA ILE A 199 5.44 15.79 -4.05
C ILE A 199 4.24 16.71 -4.21
N LYS A 200 4.44 17.95 -4.68
CA LYS A 200 3.33 18.89 -4.91
C LYS A 200 2.32 18.33 -5.92
N GLY A 201 2.79 17.75 -7.03
CA GLY A 201 1.92 17.14 -8.03
C GLY A 201 1.17 15.92 -7.48
N MET A 202 1.90 14.99 -6.85
CA MET A 202 1.32 13.78 -6.25
C MET A 202 0.28 14.12 -5.18
N ASN A 203 0.57 15.06 -4.29
CA ASN A 203 -0.39 15.48 -3.26
C ASN A 203 -1.66 16.12 -3.84
N GLY A 204 -1.56 16.79 -4.99
CA GLY A 204 -2.73 17.24 -5.76
C GLY A 204 -3.62 16.06 -6.17
N TYR A 205 -3.03 15.06 -6.84
CA TYR A 205 -3.74 13.86 -7.28
C TYR A 205 -4.33 13.06 -6.13
N LEU A 206 -3.58 12.88 -5.04
CA LEU A 206 -4.02 12.14 -3.86
C LEU A 206 -5.21 12.82 -3.18
N LYS A 207 -5.21 14.16 -3.13
CA LYS A 207 -6.34 14.94 -2.62
C LYS A 207 -7.59 14.77 -3.48
N GLU A 208 -7.46 14.81 -4.81
CA GLU A 208 -8.56 14.57 -5.75
C GLU A 208 -9.17 13.17 -5.57
N LEU A 209 -8.33 12.16 -5.32
CA LEU A 209 -8.74 10.78 -5.04
C LEU A 209 -9.29 10.56 -3.62
N GLY A 210 -9.43 11.62 -2.82
CA GLY A 210 -9.98 11.55 -1.46
C GLY A 210 -9.04 10.97 -0.41
N ALA A 211 -7.75 10.80 -0.72
CA ALA A 211 -6.77 10.36 0.25
C ALA A 211 -6.47 11.46 1.27
N ARG A 212 -6.36 11.06 2.54
CA ARG A 212 -6.05 11.93 3.68
C ARG A 212 -4.94 11.26 4.46
N TYR A 213 -3.88 11.99 4.81
CA TYR A 213 -2.75 11.44 5.55
C TYR A 213 -2.53 12.21 6.84
N LYS A 214 -2.23 11.48 7.91
CA LYS A 214 -1.71 12.05 9.17
C LYS A 214 -0.26 12.47 9.03
N ARG A 215 0.51 11.76 8.20
CA ARG A 215 1.91 12.04 7.91
C ARG A 215 2.35 11.37 6.62
N GLU A 216 3.23 12.06 5.91
CA GLU A 216 4.06 11.49 4.85
C GLU A 216 5.45 11.19 5.44
N PHE A 217 5.88 9.94 5.35
CA PHE A 217 7.22 9.47 5.65
C PHE A 217 8.03 9.40 4.35
N PHE A 218 9.35 9.47 4.45
CA PHE A 218 10.24 9.48 3.30
C PHE A 218 11.40 8.51 3.48
N GLU A 219 11.87 7.89 2.40
CA GLU A 219 13.01 6.98 2.45
C GLU A 219 14.25 7.64 3.12
N ASN A 220 14.54 8.90 2.76
CA ASN A 220 15.67 9.66 3.32
C ASN A 220 15.60 9.89 4.84
N GLU A 221 14.41 9.85 5.46
CA GLU A 221 14.28 10.07 6.91
C GLU A 221 14.47 8.81 7.78
N VAL A 222 14.56 7.63 7.16
CA VAL A 222 14.68 6.33 7.89
C VAL A 222 15.88 5.50 7.48
N LYS A 223 16.47 5.73 6.30
CA LYS A 223 17.57 4.90 5.77
C LYS A 223 18.77 4.78 6.70
N ASP A 224 19.21 5.89 7.32
CA ASP A 224 20.34 5.90 8.26
C ASP A 224 20.03 5.13 9.56
N GLU A 225 18.80 5.25 10.07
CA GLU A 225 18.34 4.48 11.24
C GLU A 225 18.24 3.00 10.90
N GLY A 226 17.79 2.67 9.69
CA GLY A 226 17.77 1.30 9.17
C GLY A 226 19.16 0.66 9.23
N LYS A 227 20.20 1.35 8.75
CA LYS A 227 21.58 0.83 8.79
C LYS A 227 22.06 0.53 10.21
N LYS A 228 21.64 1.33 11.20
CA LYS A 228 21.95 1.07 12.62
C LYS A 228 21.27 -0.21 13.11
N ILE A 229 20.01 -0.42 12.73
CA ILE A 229 19.28 -1.66 13.06
C ILE A 229 19.97 -2.87 12.42
N VAL A 230 20.42 -2.77 11.16
CA VAL A 230 21.17 -3.86 10.52
C VAL A 230 22.44 -4.20 11.31
N ALA A 231 23.17 -3.19 11.80
CA ALA A 231 24.34 -3.41 12.64
C ALA A 231 23.99 -4.10 13.98
N GLU A 232 22.83 -3.79 14.58
CA GLU A 232 22.31 -4.51 15.76
C GLU A 232 22.01 -5.98 15.44
N LEU A 233 21.38 -6.25 14.29
CA LEU A 233 21.02 -7.60 13.86
C LEU A 233 22.27 -8.46 13.60
N LEU A 234 23.34 -7.88 13.05
CA LEU A 234 24.64 -8.54 12.91
C LEU A 234 25.23 -8.91 14.28
N LYS A 235 25.21 -7.98 15.24
CA LYS A 235 25.72 -8.24 16.60
C LYS A 235 24.94 -9.32 17.33
N LYS A 236 23.63 -9.43 17.07
CA LYS A 236 22.74 -10.47 17.63
C LYS A 236 22.85 -11.82 16.92
N GLY A 237 23.62 -11.93 15.83
CA GLY A 237 23.71 -13.15 15.01
C GLY A 237 22.44 -13.45 14.20
N ILE A 238 21.49 -12.50 14.12
CA ILE A 238 20.27 -12.64 13.31
C ILE A 238 20.57 -12.40 11.83
N ALA A 239 21.39 -11.39 11.55
CA ALA A 239 21.91 -11.14 10.21
C ALA A 239 23.34 -11.67 10.10
N LYS A 240 23.76 -12.03 8.88
CA LYS A 240 25.12 -12.48 8.57
C LYS A 240 25.67 -11.80 7.34
N LYS A 241 27.01 -11.70 7.25
CA LYS A 241 27.68 -11.31 6.00
C LYS A 241 27.70 -12.51 5.05
N SER A 242 27.41 -12.28 3.77
CA SER A 242 27.51 -13.27 2.71
C SER A 242 27.93 -12.57 1.42
N GLN A 243 29.05 -12.99 0.82
CA GLN A 243 29.60 -12.41 -0.42
C GLN A 243 29.72 -10.86 -0.37
N GLY A 244 30.16 -10.32 0.77
CA GLY A 244 30.28 -8.88 1.01
C GLY A 244 28.97 -8.17 1.38
N ALA A 245 27.81 -8.75 1.05
CA ALA A 245 26.50 -8.24 1.43
C ALA A 245 26.11 -8.61 2.87
N VAL A 246 25.08 -7.98 3.42
CA VAL A 246 24.46 -8.35 4.71
C VAL A 246 23.06 -8.90 4.45
N ILE A 247 22.79 -10.10 4.93
CA ILE A 247 21.55 -10.85 4.69
C ILE A 247 20.96 -11.39 5.99
N ILE A 248 19.67 -11.71 5.97
CA ILE A 248 19.04 -12.67 6.88
C ILE A 248 18.67 -13.89 6.05
N ASP A 249 19.11 -15.06 6.51
CA ASP A 249 18.82 -16.34 5.87
C ASP A 249 17.59 -16.95 6.54
N MET A 250 16.54 -17.15 5.76
CA MET A 250 15.24 -17.67 6.19
C MET A 250 14.81 -18.87 5.34
N GLU A 251 15.76 -19.62 4.76
CA GLU A 251 15.45 -20.81 3.96
C GLU A 251 14.69 -21.87 4.77
N ALA A 252 15.07 -22.07 6.03
CA ALA A 252 14.41 -23.02 6.93
C ALA A 252 12.93 -22.68 7.20
N GLN A 253 12.55 -21.41 7.05
CA GLN A 253 11.16 -20.93 7.20
C GLN A 253 10.42 -20.84 5.85
N GLY A 254 11.07 -21.22 4.75
CA GLY A 254 10.50 -21.14 3.40
C GLY A 254 10.42 -19.72 2.83
N PHE A 255 11.15 -18.76 3.40
CA PHE A 255 11.16 -17.36 2.93
C PHE A 255 12.43 -16.99 2.15
N GLY A 256 13.41 -17.89 2.04
CA GLY A 256 14.65 -17.67 1.28
C GLY A 256 15.55 -16.62 1.94
N ILE A 257 16.27 -15.86 1.13
CA ILE A 257 17.26 -14.89 1.63
C ILE A 257 16.71 -13.46 1.52
N MET A 258 16.74 -12.73 2.63
CA MET A 258 16.42 -11.30 2.67
C MET A 258 17.71 -10.48 2.68
N LEU A 259 17.96 -9.73 1.61
CA LEU A 259 19.10 -8.82 1.50
C LEU A 259 18.83 -7.53 2.28
N LEU A 260 19.70 -7.15 3.21
CA LEU A 260 19.62 -5.90 3.97
C LEU A 260 20.54 -4.82 3.40
N LEU A 261 21.83 -5.13 3.24
CA LEU A 261 22.82 -4.23 2.65
C LEU A 261 23.50 -4.91 1.46
N LYS A 262 23.75 -4.15 0.40
CA LYS A 262 24.61 -4.57 -0.72
C LYS A 262 26.08 -4.64 -0.27
N SER A 263 26.93 -5.22 -1.12
CA SER A 263 28.37 -5.34 -0.88
C SER A 263 29.11 -4.01 -0.74
N ASP A 264 28.57 -2.94 -1.35
CA ASP A 264 29.06 -1.56 -1.23
C ASP A 264 28.55 -0.84 0.04
N GLY A 265 27.76 -1.52 0.89
CA GLY A 265 27.16 -0.95 2.10
C GLY A 265 25.89 -0.11 1.85
N THR A 266 25.39 -0.08 0.62
CA THR A 266 24.13 0.60 0.26
C THR A 266 22.95 -0.11 0.91
N GLY A 267 22.10 0.66 1.60
CA GLY A 267 20.85 0.17 2.17
C GLY A 267 19.75 0.05 1.12
N LEU A 268 18.97 -1.03 1.21
CA LEU A 268 17.78 -1.25 0.39
C LEU A 268 16.49 -0.91 1.16
N TYR A 269 15.32 -1.05 0.53
CA TYR A 269 14.02 -0.92 1.20
C TYR A 269 13.91 -1.78 2.47
N SER A 270 14.44 -3.01 2.43
CA SER A 270 14.53 -3.91 3.57
C SER A 270 15.27 -3.31 4.77
N THR A 271 16.25 -2.43 4.55
CA THR A 271 16.94 -1.71 5.62
C THR A 271 16.05 -0.61 6.19
N SER A 272 15.43 0.19 5.31
CA SER A 272 14.62 1.34 5.70
C SER A 272 13.31 0.95 6.36
N ASP A 273 12.66 -0.12 5.89
CA ASP A 273 11.40 -0.59 6.44
C ASP A 273 11.53 -1.15 7.86
N LEU A 274 12.70 -1.67 8.25
CA LEU A 274 12.98 -2.04 9.64
C LEU A 274 12.87 -0.83 10.57
N ALA A 275 13.41 0.31 10.15
CA ALA A 275 13.33 1.56 10.90
C ALA A 275 11.93 2.18 10.83
N LEU A 276 11.32 2.18 9.63
CA LEU A 276 9.97 2.69 9.44
C LEU A 276 8.96 1.96 10.34
N ALA A 277 9.03 0.63 10.42
CA ALA A 277 8.17 -0.16 11.31
C ALA A 277 8.27 0.31 12.76
N ARG A 278 9.49 0.42 13.32
CA ARG A 278 9.69 0.91 14.70
C ARG A 278 9.18 2.35 14.87
N LYS A 279 9.44 3.21 13.89
CA LYS A 279 9.05 4.63 13.90
C LYS A 279 7.53 4.84 13.90
N LYS A 280 6.80 4.10 13.05
CA LYS A 280 5.32 4.13 12.98
C LYS A 280 4.69 3.85 14.34
N PHE A 281 5.06 2.74 14.97
CA PHE A 281 4.53 2.36 16.29
C PHE A 281 4.97 3.31 17.39
N LYS A 282 6.23 3.77 17.39
CA LYS A 282 6.74 4.70 18.40
C LYS A 282 6.01 6.05 18.37
N LEU A 283 5.78 6.62 17.19
CA LEU A 283 5.21 7.95 17.02
C LEU A 283 3.70 7.98 17.22
N PHE A 284 2.98 7.05 16.60
CA PHE A 284 1.52 7.08 16.59
C PHE A 284 0.89 6.23 17.70
N LYS A 285 1.71 5.43 18.40
CA LYS A 285 1.25 4.48 19.43
C LYS A 285 0.15 3.55 18.89
N ILE A 286 0.21 3.18 17.61
CA ILE A 286 -0.78 2.29 17.00
C ILE A 286 -0.74 0.89 17.60
N ASP A 287 -1.87 0.18 17.50
CA ASP A 287 -2.03 -1.18 17.98
C ASP A 287 -1.73 -2.20 16.84
N ARG A 288 -1.98 -1.80 15.58
CA ARG A 288 -1.54 -2.54 14.37
C ARG A 288 -1.25 -1.63 13.17
N SER A 289 -0.48 -2.13 12.22
CA SER A 289 -0.18 -1.49 10.93
C SER A 289 -0.62 -2.37 9.76
N ILE A 290 -1.20 -1.76 8.74
CA ILE A 290 -1.61 -2.40 7.49
C ILE A 290 -0.81 -1.76 6.35
N ASN A 291 -0.10 -2.58 5.58
CA ASN A 291 0.66 -2.18 4.40
C ASN A 291 -0.09 -2.61 3.15
N ILE A 292 -0.47 -1.67 2.29
CA ILE A 292 -1.15 -1.96 1.01
C ILE A 292 -0.15 -1.82 -0.12
N THR A 293 0.24 -2.95 -0.71
CA THR A 293 1.16 -2.96 -1.85
C THR A 293 0.76 -3.98 -2.90
N ASP A 294 1.44 -3.94 -4.04
CA ASP A 294 1.25 -4.91 -5.12
C ASP A 294 1.54 -6.34 -4.64
N VAL A 295 0.73 -7.31 -5.06
CA VAL A 295 0.85 -8.72 -4.66
C VAL A 295 2.24 -9.31 -4.91
N ARG A 296 3.00 -8.78 -5.89
CA ARG A 296 4.39 -9.20 -6.18
C ARG A 296 5.34 -8.93 -5.01
N GLN A 297 4.98 -8.06 -4.06
CA GLN A 297 5.76 -7.78 -2.85
C GLN A 297 5.38 -8.69 -1.67
N SER A 298 4.49 -9.67 -1.86
CA SER A 298 4.02 -10.52 -0.75
C SER A 298 5.14 -11.31 -0.07
N LEU A 299 6.10 -11.84 -0.83
CA LEU A 299 7.26 -12.53 -0.23
C LEU A 299 8.12 -11.56 0.58
N TYR A 300 8.35 -10.36 0.04
CA TYR A 300 9.11 -9.31 0.72
C TYR A 300 8.50 -8.96 2.08
N PHE A 301 7.19 -8.75 2.16
CA PHE A 301 6.54 -8.45 3.44
C PHE A 301 6.58 -9.62 4.42
N LYS A 302 6.51 -10.88 3.95
CA LYS A 302 6.71 -12.06 4.81
C LYS A 302 8.12 -12.07 5.41
N GLN A 303 9.15 -11.80 4.58
CA GLN A 303 10.53 -11.68 5.03
C GLN A 303 10.69 -10.53 6.04
N LEU A 304 10.15 -9.35 5.74
CA LEU A 304 10.21 -8.18 6.63
C LEU A 304 9.57 -8.46 8.00
N PHE A 305 8.37 -9.03 8.02
CA PHE A 305 7.69 -9.34 9.28
C PHE A 305 8.44 -10.39 10.09
N HIS A 306 9.04 -11.38 9.41
CA HIS A 306 9.88 -12.37 10.08
C HIS A 306 11.17 -11.73 10.64
N ALA A 307 11.86 -10.88 9.87
CA ALA A 307 13.04 -10.15 10.34
C ALA A 307 12.74 -9.26 11.56
N LEU A 308 11.59 -8.57 11.54
CA LEU A 308 11.11 -7.77 12.66
C LEU A 308 10.89 -8.65 13.90
N ALA A 309 10.18 -9.78 13.75
CA ALA A 309 9.94 -10.72 14.84
C ALA A 309 11.24 -11.25 15.46
N LEU A 310 12.21 -11.68 14.63
CA LEU A 310 13.55 -12.09 15.10
C LEU A 310 14.26 -10.99 15.87
N SER A 311 14.04 -9.72 15.51
CA SER A 311 14.63 -8.57 16.21
C SER A 311 13.99 -8.27 17.58
N GLY A 312 12.91 -8.96 17.93
CA GLY A 312 12.10 -8.74 19.13
C GLY A 312 10.92 -7.77 18.94
N PHE A 313 10.56 -7.44 17.70
CA PHE A 313 9.42 -6.59 17.39
C PHE A 313 8.14 -7.44 17.38
N THR A 314 7.25 -7.21 18.34
CA THR A 314 6.06 -8.04 18.60
C THR A 314 4.76 -7.41 18.10
N GLN A 315 4.83 -6.20 17.52
CA GLN A 315 3.66 -5.46 17.10
C GLN A 315 3.04 -6.05 15.82
N LYS A 316 1.70 -5.98 15.74
CA LYS A 316 0.94 -6.60 14.66
C LYS A 316 1.05 -5.81 13.35
N MET A 317 1.59 -6.44 12.32
CA MET A 317 1.63 -5.89 10.96
C MET A 317 0.94 -6.84 9.98
N THR A 318 0.20 -6.28 9.03
CA THR A 318 -0.50 -7.04 7.98
C THR A 318 -0.15 -6.47 6.63
N HIS A 319 0.13 -7.33 5.66
CA HIS A 319 0.22 -6.94 4.25
C HIS A 319 -1.09 -7.29 3.54
N ILE A 320 -1.66 -6.32 2.84
CA ILE A 320 -2.78 -6.51 1.93
C ILE A 320 -2.25 -6.31 0.51
N GLY A 321 -2.13 -7.43 -0.22
CA GLY A 321 -1.76 -7.43 -1.62
C GLY A 321 -2.93 -7.04 -2.52
N TYR A 322 -2.69 -6.23 -3.55
CA TYR A 322 -3.62 -6.03 -4.66
C TYR A 322 -2.97 -6.40 -6.00
N GLU A 323 -3.79 -6.81 -6.97
CA GLU A 323 -3.31 -7.15 -8.31
C GLU A 323 -2.95 -5.91 -9.13
N PHE A 324 -2.07 -6.07 -10.11
CA PHE A 324 -1.67 -4.97 -10.97
C PHE A 324 -2.72 -4.69 -12.07
N VAL A 325 -2.67 -3.48 -12.63
CA VAL A 325 -3.46 -3.11 -13.81
C VAL A 325 -2.71 -3.58 -15.06
N ARG A 326 -3.41 -4.24 -15.98
CA ARG A 326 -2.90 -4.61 -17.31
C ARG A 326 -3.65 -3.80 -18.37
N LEU A 327 -2.93 -3.39 -19.41
CA LEU A 327 -3.52 -2.84 -20.62
C LEU A 327 -3.80 -3.98 -21.60
N PRO A 328 -4.69 -3.80 -22.60
CA PRO A 328 -4.90 -4.78 -23.66
C PRO A 328 -3.58 -5.18 -24.35
N GLU A 329 -2.63 -4.25 -24.48
CA GLU A 329 -1.31 -4.44 -25.10
C GLU A 329 -0.26 -5.03 -24.15
N GLY A 330 -0.63 -5.33 -22.90
CA GLY A 330 0.22 -5.97 -21.90
C GLY A 330 0.46 -5.13 -20.64
N ALA A 331 1.55 -5.44 -19.93
CA ALA A 331 1.88 -4.77 -18.68
C ALA A 331 2.36 -3.33 -18.91
N MET A 332 1.96 -2.42 -18.01
CA MET A 332 2.49 -1.06 -17.99
C MET A 332 3.97 -1.05 -17.58
N ALA A 333 4.73 -0.11 -18.15
CA ALA A 333 6.14 0.05 -17.85
C ALA A 333 6.57 1.53 -17.91
N SER A 334 6.85 2.10 -16.74
CA SER A 334 7.37 3.48 -16.62
C SER A 334 8.64 3.72 -17.42
N ARG A 335 9.54 2.73 -17.47
CA ARG A 335 10.82 2.84 -18.18
C ARG A 335 10.66 3.02 -19.70
N THR A 336 9.57 2.53 -20.28
CA THR A 336 9.30 2.65 -21.72
C THR A 336 8.29 3.76 -22.02
N GLY A 337 7.81 4.49 -20.99
CA GLY A 337 6.73 5.47 -21.14
C GLY A 337 5.36 4.85 -21.45
N ARG A 338 5.23 3.51 -21.43
CA ARG A 338 3.96 2.81 -21.68
C ARG A 338 3.14 2.75 -20.41
N VAL A 339 2.56 3.89 -20.04
CA VAL A 339 1.78 4.09 -18.81
C VAL A 339 0.61 5.02 -19.11
N ILE A 340 -0.55 4.74 -18.52
CA ILE A 340 -1.68 5.67 -18.52
C ILE A 340 -1.54 6.55 -17.30
N LEU A 341 -1.28 7.84 -17.52
CA LEU A 341 -1.18 8.83 -16.46
C LEU A 341 -2.55 9.05 -15.81
N TYR A 342 -2.56 9.26 -14.49
CA TYR A 342 -3.80 9.57 -13.78
C TYR A 342 -4.46 10.84 -14.33
N GLU A 343 -3.67 11.88 -14.58
CA GLU A 343 -4.15 13.15 -15.13
C GLU A 343 -4.87 12.95 -16.47
N ASP A 344 -4.27 12.22 -17.40
CA ASP A 344 -4.85 11.99 -18.73
C ASP A 344 -6.17 11.20 -18.60
N MET A 345 -6.18 10.12 -17.80
CA MET A 345 -7.38 9.33 -17.53
C MET A 345 -8.48 10.15 -16.84
N ARG A 346 -8.12 10.97 -15.86
CA ARG A 346 -9.06 11.82 -15.12
C ARG A 346 -9.73 12.81 -16.06
N ASP A 347 -8.94 13.49 -16.89
CA ASP A 347 -9.44 14.52 -17.80
C ASP A 347 -10.38 13.90 -18.86
N GLU A 348 -10.00 12.74 -19.42
CA GLU A 348 -10.83 11.96 -20.35
C GLU A 348 -12.15 11.51 -19.72
N ILE A 349 -12.13 10.99 -18.48
CA ILE A 349 -13.34 10.57 -17.76
C ILE A 349 -14.27 11.77 -17.50
N ILE A 350 -13.71 12.92 -17.09
CA ILE A 350 -14.50 14.12 -16.82
C ILE A 350 -15.14 14.65 -18.11
N GLU A 351 -14.40 14.68 -19.21
CA GLU A 351 -14.91 15.08 -20.51
C GLU A 351 -16.04 14.16 -20.97
N ALA A 352 -15.82 12.85 -20.96
CA ALA A 352 -16.84 11.87 -21.33
C ALA A 352 -18.10 11.98 -20.45
N ALA A 353 -17.95 12.15 -19.13
CA ALA A 353 -19.07 12.34 -18.22
C ALA A 353 -19.83 13.65 -18.49
N ALA A 354 -19.12 14.73 -18.82
CA ALA A 354 -19.73 16.01 -19.15
C ALA A 354 -20.52 15.94 -20.46
N GLU A 355 -19.98 15.27 -21.49
CA GLU A 355 -20.69 15.02 -22.74
C GLU A 355 -21.97 14.21 -22.53
N GLU A 356 -21.88 13.11 -21.78
CA GLU A 356 -23.04 12.26 -21.52
C GLU A 356 -24.11 12.99 -20.70
N THR A 357 -23.69 13.84 -19.76
CA THR A 357 -24.63 14.66 -18.97
C THR A 357 -25.38 15.65 -19.87
N LYS A 358 -24.69 16.35 -20.79
CA LYS A 358 -25.30 17.28 -21.76
C LYS A 358 -26.22 16.60 -22.78
N LYS A 359 -26.04 15.30 -23.03
CA LYS A 359 -26.93 14.53 -23.91
C LYS A 359 -28.25 14.16 -23.22
N ARG A 360 -28.23 14.00 -21.89
CA ARG A 360 -29.38 13.53 -21.10
C ARG A 360 -30.22 14.66 -20.49
N HIS A 361 -29.62 15.83 -20.30
CA HIS A 361 -30.20 17.00 -19.66
C HIS A 361 -29.93 18.22 -20.52
#